data_AF-A0A419H493-F1
#
_entry.id   AF-A0A419H493-F1
#
_cell.length_a   1.000
_cell.length_b   1.000
_cell.length_c   1.000
_cell.angle_alpha   90.00
_cell.angle_beta   90.00
_cell.angle_gamma   90.00
#
_symmetry.space_group_name_H-M   'P 1'
#
loop_
_entity.id
_entity.type
_entity.pdbx_description
1 polymer ?
#
loop_
_entity_poly.entity_id
_entity_poly.type
_entity_poly.pdbx_seq_one_letter_code
_entity_poly.pdbx_strand_id
1 'polypeptide(L)'
;GEDVTIFGDGKQTRSFCFVSDLIDGIYKLLLSNEPMPVNIGNPNEITIEDFAKEVIKLTGSKSKLIYQELPVDDPKVRQPDITRAKNILGWQPKVDREEGLKITLEYFKKEVK
;
A
#
# COMPACT_ATOMS: atom_id res chain seq x y z
N GLY A 1 -12.79 6.35 -18.05
CA GLY A 1 -12.71 5.95 -16.63
C GLY A 1 -13.80 6.68 -15.87
N GLU A 2 -14.24 6.09 -14.78
CA GLU A 2 -15.17 6.71 -13.82
C GLU A 2 -14.40 7.59 -12.84
N ASP A 3 -15.11 8.42 -12.08
CA ASP A 3 -14.50 9.23 -11.03
C ASP A 3 -14.01 8.35 -9.86
N VAL A 4 -12.93 8.78 -9.21
CA VAL A 4 -12.36 8.05 -8.07
C VAL A 4 -13.04 8.52 -6.79
N THR A 5 -13.68 7.59 -6.09
CA THR A 5 -14.35 7.89 -4.82
C THR A 5 -13.37 7.80 -3.64
N ILE A 6 -13.31 8.87 -2.86
CA ILE A 6 -12.64 8.93 -1.56
C ILE A 6 -13.71 8.95 -0.48
N PHE A 7 -13.66 7.98 0.44
CA PHE A 7 -14.49 8.01 1.64
C PHE A 7 -13.80 8.84 2.73
N GLY A 8 -14.51 9.76 3.37
CA GLY A 8 -13.96 10.73 4.31
C GLY A 8 -13.37 11.98 3.64
N ASP A 9 -12.47 12.67 4.35
CA ASP A 9 -11.82 13.90 3.86
C ASP A 9 -10.50 13.63 3.12
N GLY A 10 -10.14 12.35 2.93
CA GLY A 10 -8.94 11.92 2.21
C GLY A 10 -7.65 12.04 3.01
N LYS A 11 -7.68 12.60 4.23
CA LYS A 11 -6.49 12.80 5.08
C LYS A 11 -6.08 11.56 5.86
N GLN A 12 -6.93 10.54 5.91
CA GLN A 12 -6.58 9.26 6.49
C GLN A 12 -5.39 8.67 5.73
N THR A 13 -4.47 8.07 6.47
CA THR A 13 -3.23 7.53 5.92
C THR A 13 -3.32 6.03 5.74
N ARG A 14 -2.64 5.54 4.72
CA ARG A 14 -2.41 4.11 4.49
C ARG A 14 -0.94 3.88 4.16
N SER A 15 -0.47 2.70 4.51
CA SER A 15 0.79 2.17 4.02
C SER A 15 0.56 1.05 3.01
N PHE A 16 1.26 1.09 1.88
CA PHE A 16 1.18 0.07 0.83
C PHE A 16 2.50 -0.70 0.74
N CYS A 17 2.42 -2.02 0.82
CA CYS A 17 3.57 -2.92 0.65
C CYS A 17 3.43 -3.65 -0.68
N PHE A 18 4.47 -3.60 -1.51
CA PHE A 18 4.45 -4.28 -2.78
C PHE A 18 4.59 -5.80 -2.58
N VAL A 19 3.93 -6.58 -3.44
CA VAL A 19 3.72 -8.02 -3.23
C VAL A 19 5.02 -8.83 -3.14
N SER A 20 6.05 -8.46 -3.91
CA SER A 20 7.34 -9.17 -3.84
C SER A 20 8.04 -9.01 -2.50
N ASP A 21 7.96 -7.82 -1.90
CA ASP A 21 8.52 -7.56 -0.57
C ASP A 21 7.76 -8.33 0.50
N LEU A 22 6.42 -8.33 0.42
CA LEU A 22 5.57 -9.09 1.33
C LEU A 22 5.90 -10.59 1.30
N ILE A 23 6.05 -11.17 0.11
CA ILE A 23 6.41 -12.59 -0.06
C ILE A 23 7.81 -12.87 0.50
N ASP A 24 8.81 -12.02 0.23
CA ASP A 24 10.16 -12.17 0.81
C ASP A 24 10.13 -12.17 2.34
N GLY A 25 9.33 -11.28 2.94
CA GLY A 25 9.19 -11.19 4.40
C GLY A 25 8.50 -12.41 5.00
N ILE A 26 7.42 -12.88 4.38
CA ILE A 26 6.72 -14.12 4.79
C ILE A 26 7.66 -15.32 4.68
N TYR A 27 8.43 -15.44 3.60
CA TYR A 27 9.36 -16.54 3.38
C TYR A 27 10.49 -16.54 4.42
N LYS A 28 11.05 -15.37 4.75
CA LYS A 28 12.05 -15.24 5.82
C LYS A 28 11.49 -15.60 7.20
N LEU A 29 10.26 -15.18 7.49
CA LEU A 29 9.59 -15.53 8.74
C LEU A 29 9.38 -17.04 8.86
N LEU A 30 8.91 -17.69 7.77
CA LEU A 30 8.70 -19.13 7.69
C LEU A 30 9.98 -19.94 8.02
N LEU A 31 11.14 -19.43 7.61
CA LEU A 31 12.44 -20.07 7.84
C LEU A 31 13.11 -19.66 9.16
N SER A 32 12.50 -18.75 9.91
CA SER A 32 13.04 -18.27 11.18
C SER A 32 12.60 -19.14 12.36
N ASN A 33 13.29 -19.00 13.49
CA ASN A 33 12.89 -19.58 14.76
C ASN A 33 12.02 -18.63 15.59
N GLU A 34 11.45 -17.57 15.01
CA GLU A 34 10.65 -16.56 15.74
C GLU A 34 9.22 -17.07 15.97
N PRO A 35 8.83 -17.43 17.21
CA PRO A 35 7.50 -17.99 17.46
C PRO A 35 6.39 -16.95 17.59
N MET A 36 6.73 -15.67 17.72
CA MET A 36 5.76 -14.61 17.99
C MET A 36 5.37 -13.86 16.70
N PRO A 37 4.22 -13.15 16.69
CA PRO A 37 3.82 -12.34 15.56
C PRO A 37 4.90 -11.31 15.14
N VAL A 38 5.07 -11.18 13.82
CA VAL A 38 5.96 -10.21 13.18
C VAL A 38 5.18 -9.46 12.11
N ASN A 39 5.17 -8.13 12.19
CA ASN A 39 4.57 -7.31 11.14
C ASN A 39 5.46 -7.34 9.89
N ILE A 40 4.90 -7.79 8.77
CA ILE A 40 5.51 -7.70 7.44
C ILE A 40 4.71 -6.70 6.63
N GLY A 41 5.29 -5.54 6.35
CA GLY A 41 4.64 -4.45 5.64
C GLY A 41 5.58 -3.29 5.36
N ASN A 42 5.03 -2.18 4.91
CA ASN A 42 5.79 -0.97 4.63
C ASN A 42 5.39 0.11 5.65
N PRO A 43 6.33 0.75 6.39
CA PRO A 43 5.99 1.81 7.33
C PRO A 43 5.75 3.16 6.64
N ASN A 44 6.03 3.29 5.34
CA ASN A 44 5.85 4.55 4.62
C ASN A 44 4.36 4.80 4.36
N GLU A 45 3.87 5.90 4.93
CA GLU A 45 2.48 6.32 4.79
C GLU A 45 2.27 7.28 3.62
N ILE A 46 1.03 7.32 3.15
CA ILE A 46 0.50 8.31 2.22
C ILE A 46 -0.96 8.59 2.57
N THR A 47 -1.44 9.81 2.34
CA THR A 47 -2.88 10.11 2.47
C THR A 47 -3.65 9.41 1.33
N ILE A 48 -4.92 9.06 1.56
CA ILE A 48 -5.75 8.49 0.49
C ILE A 48 -5.89 9.48 -0.68
N GLU A 49 -5.99 10.78 -0.38
CA GLU A 49 -6.07 11.81 -1.41
C GLU A 49 -4.82 11.85 -2.29
N ASP A 50 -3.62 11.86 -1.70
CA ASP A 50 -2.36 11.89 -2.46
C ASP A 50 -2.17 10.60 -3.25
N PHE A 51 -2.55 9.45 -2.69
CA PHE A 51 -2.50 8.18 -3.40
C PHE A 51 -3.41 8.18 -4.63
N ALA A 52 -4.65 8.68 -4.49
CA ALA A 52 -5.59 8.79 -5.61
C ALA A 52 -5.06 9.73 -6.70
N LYS A 53 -4.47 10.88 -6.31
CA LYS A 53 -3.81 11.80 -7.25
C LYS A 53 -2.62 11.14 -7.96
N GLU A 54 -1.81 10.36 -7.25
CA GLU A 54 -0.67 9.62 -7.81
C GLU A 54 -1.15 8.63 -8.88
N VAL A 55 -2.22 7.87 -8.61
CA VAL A 55 -2.82 6.93 -9.57
C VAL A 55 -3.41 7.64 -10.80
N ILE A 56 -4.15 8.73 -10.62
CA ILE A 56 -4.70 9.52 -11.74
C ILE A 56 -3.57 10.04 -12.63
N LYS A 57 -2.50 10.59 -12.02
CA LYS A 57 -1.33 11.07 -12.75
C LYS A 57 -0.63 9.94 -13.51
N LEU A 58 -0.43 8.79 -12.87
CA LEU A 58 0.27 7.65 -13.46
C LEU A 58 -0.50 7.05 -14.65
N THR A 59 -1.83 7.00 -14.55
CA THR A 59 -2.71 6.48 -15.61
C THR A 59 -2.98 7.47 -16.73
N GLY A 60 -2.72 8.77 -16.51
CA GLY A 60 -3.12 9.85 -17.43
C GLY A 60 -4.64 10.04 -17.51
N SER A 61 -5.39 9.55 -16.51
CA SER A 61 -6.84 9.64 -16.49
C SER A 61 -7.31 11.09 -16.30
N LYS A 62 -8.53 11.38 -16.79
CA LYS A 62 -9.26 12.63 -16.52
C LYS A 62 -10.29 12.49 -15.39
N SER A 63 -10.30 11.35 -14.70
CA SER A 63 -11.16 11.08 -13.54
C SER A 63 -11.00 12.18 -12.50
N LYS A 64 -12.10 12.60 -11.90
CA LYS A 64 -12.11 13.53 -10.76
C LYS A 64 -12.09 12.74 -9.45
N LEU A 65 -11.70 13.44 -8.38
CA LEU A 65 -11.91 12.95 -7.03
C LEU A 65 -13.30 13.36 -6.57
N ILE A 66 -14.11 12.39 -6.15
CA ILE A 66 -15.40 12.61 -5.49
C ILE A 66 -15.34 12.11 -4.06
N TYR A 67 -16.01 12.81 -3.15
CA TYR A 67 -15.94 12.53 -1.72
C TYR A 67 -17.27 12.00 -1.21
N GLN A 68 -17.22 10.97 -0.37
CA GLN A 68 -18.37 10.37 0.31
C GLN A 68 -18.11 10.24 1.80
N GLU A 69 -19.14 10.00 2.60
CA GLU A 69 -19.00 9.87 4.06
C GLU A 69 -18.14 8.65 4.43
N LEU A 70 -17.25 8.83 5.41
CA LEU A 70 -16.40 7.74 5.89
C LEU A 70 -17.26 6.73 6.69
N PRO A 71 -17.15 5.41 6.41
CA PRO A 71 -17.75 4.41 7.28
C PRO A 71 -17.26 4.56 8.72
N VAL A 72 -18.16 4.39 9.69
CA VAL A 72 -17.89 4.61 11.13
C VAL A 72 -16.72 3.76 11.65
N ASP A 73 -16.52 2.58 11.06
CA ASP A 73 -15.55 1.59 11.52
C ASP A 73 -14.17 1.66 10.81
N ASP A 74 -13.92 2.63 9.93
CA ASP A 74 -12.62 2.69 9.22
C ASP A 74 -11.54 3.40 10.05
N PRO A 75 -10.44 2.72 10.45
CA PRO A 75 -9.33 3.36 11.16
C PRO A 75 -8.67 4.47 10.34
N LYS A 76 -8.36 5.56 11.03
CA LYS A 76 -7.76 6.77 10.43
C LYS A 76 -6.29 6.60 10.05
N VAL A 77 -5.57 5.69 10.71
CA VAL A 77 -4.14 5.43 10.52
C VAL A 77 -3.90 3.93 10.41
N ARG A 78 -3.12 3.51 9.42
CA ARG A 78 -2.63 2.12 9.28
C ARG A 78 -1.16 2.17 8.88
N GLN A 79 -0.28 2.06 9.87
CA GLN A 79 1.17 2.06 9.72
C GLN A 79 1.77 0.90 10.54
N PRO A 80 2.40 -0.11 9.91
CA PRO A 80 3.01 -1.21 10.64
C PRO A 80 4.36 -0.80 11.24
N ASP A 81 4.56 -1.09 12.53
CA ASP A 81 5.90 -1.11 13.12
C ASP A 81 6.62 -2.40 12.69
N ILE A 82 7.67 -2.25 11.87
CA ILE A 82 8.46 -3.35 11.32
C ILE A 82 9.82 -3.55 12.02
N THR A 83 10.02 -2.95 13.20
CA THR A 83 11.27 -3.06 13.97
C THR A 83 11.66 -4.52 14.21
N ARG A 84 10.68 -5.37 14.52
CA ARG A 84 10.93 -6.80 14.73
C ARG A 84 11.41 -7.51 13.47
N ALA A 85 10.79 -7.25 12.33
CA ALA A 85 11.16 -7.86 11.06
C ALA A 85 12.59 -7.43 10.64
N LYS A 86 12.94 -6.16 10.85
CA LYS A 86 14.30 -5.64 10.62
C LYS A 86 15.33 -6.36 11.49
N ASN A 87 15.07 -6.45 12.79
CA ASN A 87 16.06 -6.95 13.75
C ASN A 87 16.25 -8.47 13.67
N ILE A 88 15.16 -9.22 13.48
CA ILE A 88 15.18 -10.69 13.61
C ILE A 88 15.32 -11.37 12.25
N LEU A 89 14.72 -10.80 11.20
CA LEU A 89 14.73 -11.38 9.86
C LEU A 89 15.72 -10.70 8.91
N GLY A 90 16.32 -9.56 9.34
CA GLY A 90 17.09 -8.70 8.43
C GLY A 90 16.25 -8.20 7.25
N TRP A 91 14.93 -8.07 7.46
CA TRP A 91 13.98 -7.78 6.40
C TRP A 91 13.43 -6.35 6.49
N GLN A 92 13.30 -5.72 5.32
CA GLN A 92 12.57 -4.48 5.12
C GLN A 92 12.11 -4.42 3.65
N PRO A 93 10.99 -3.72 3.33
CA PRO A 93 10.56 -3.54 1.95
C PRO A 93 11.62 -2.77 1.15
N LYS A 94 11.75 -3.10 -0.14
CA LYS A 94 12.74 -2.52 -1.05
C LYS A 94 12.11 -1.83 -2.25
N VAL A 95 10.87 -2.17 -2.58
CA VAL A 95 10.16 -1.60 -3.72
C VAL A 95 9.44 -0.34 -3.26
N ASP A 96 9.87 0.80 -3.80
CA ASP A 96 9.19 2.07 -3.60
C ASP A 96 7.78 2.05 -4.17
N ARG A 97 6.87 2.79 -3.54
CA ARG A 97 5.45 2.81 -3.92
C ARG A 97 5.25 3.19 -5.39
N GLU A 98 5.95 4.21 -5.88
CA GLU A 98 5.84 4.67 -7.27
C GLU A 98 6.23 3.55 -8.25
N GLU A 99 7.29 2.80 -7.94
CA GLU A 99 7.75 1.68 -8.77
C GLU A 99 6.77 0.52 -8.72
N GLY A 100 6.29 0.16 -7.53
CA GLY A 100 5.26 -0.86 -7.35
C GLY A 100 3.98 -0.52 -8.12
N LEU A 101 3.57 0.76 -8.14
CA LEU A 101 2.42 1.23 -8.91
C LEU A 101 2.64 1.15 -10.42
N LYS A 102 3.83 1.48 -10.93
CA LYS A 102 4.17 1.31 -12.36
C LYS A 102 4.04 -0.14 -12.80
N ILE A 103 4.64 -1.07 -12.03
CA ILE A 103 4.54 -2.51 -12.31
C ILE A 103 3.08 -2.97 -12.28
N THR A 104 2.33 -2.52 -11.27
CA THR A 104 0.89 -2.84 -11.13
C THR A 104 0.07 -2.33 -12.31
N LEU A 105 0.34 -1.11 -12.79
CA LEU A 105 -0.32 -0.54 -13.97
C LEU A 105 -0.06 -1.36 -15.24
N GLU A 106 1.19 -1.77 -15.46
CA GLU A 106 1.55 -2.58 -16.64
C GLU A 106 0.87 -3.96 -16.62
N TYR A 107 0.63 -4.53 -15.44
CA TYR A 107 -0.22 -5.72 -15.30
C TYR A 107 -1.66 -5.41 -15.71
N PHE A 108 -2.30 -4.39 -15.13
CA PHE A 108 -3.71 -4.08 -15.43
C PHE A 108 -3.95 -3.67 -16.90
N LYS A 109 -3.00 -3.01 -17.56
CA LYS A 109 -3.09 -2.70 -19.00
C LYS A 109 -3.19 -3.95 -19.89
N LYS A 110 -2.67 -5.09 -19.43
CA LYS A 110 -2.73 -6.37 -20.16
C LYS A 110 -4.00 -7.14 -19.84
N GLU A 111 -4.42 -7.13 -18.59
CA GLU A 111 -5.55 -7.93 -18.09
C GLU A 111 -6.91 -7.27 -18.31
N VAL A 112 -6.98 -5.94 -18.30
CA VAL A 112 -8.22 -5.18 -18.50
C VAL A 112 -8.23 -4.64 -19.93
N LYS A 113 -9.21 -5.09 -20.72
CA LYS A 113 -9.47 -4.62 -22.09
C LYS A 113 -10.34 -3.37 -22.10
#